data_AF-H1LGR1-F1
#
_entry.id   AF-H1LGR1-F1
#
_cell.length_a   1.000
_cell.length_b   1.000
_cell.length_c   1.000
_cell.angle_alpha   90.00
_cell.angle_beta   90.00
_cell.angle_gamma   90.00
#
_symmetry.space_group_name_H-M   'P 1'
#
loop_
_entity.id
_entity.type
_entity.pdbx_description
1 polymer ?
#
loop_
_entity_poly.entity_id
_entity_poly.type
_entity_poly.pdbx_seq_one_letter_code
_entity_poly.pdbx_strand_id
1 'polypeptide(L)' 'MRHADPGYKTFLDEEVIMVEKITKIEAQKRKGRFNVYVDGKYAFPISEEVFIKFRIFKGMEVDKDLIKQIETGGRFIEIT' A
#
# COMPACT_ATOMS: atom_id res chain seq x y z
N MET A 1 -21.29 45.91 -20.20
CA MET A 1 -20.08 45.11 -19.94
C MET A 1 -20.35 44.26 -18.71
N ARG A 2 -20.96 43.08 -18.89
CA ARG A 2 -21.03 42.09 -17.81
C ARG A 2 -19.64 41.46 -17.78
N HIS A 3 -18.92 41.65 -16.69
CA HIS A 3 -17.70 40.93 -16.41
C HIS A 3 -18.02 39.44 -16.53
N ALA A 4 -17.67 38.87 -17.68
CA ALA A 4 -17.31 37.47 -17.72
C ALA A 4 -16.05 37.40 -16.87
N ASP A 5 -16.22 37.09 -15.61
CA ASP A 5 -15.20 36.35 -14.89
C ASP A 5 -15.49 34.89 -15.23
N PRO A 6 -14.86 34.31 -16.27
CA PRO A 6 -14.73 32.88 -16.29
C PRO A 6 -13.79 32.58 -15.12
N GLY A 7 -14.38 32.16 -13.99
CA GLY A 7 -13.67 31.60 -12.85
C GLY A 7 -12.99 30.30 -13.26
N TYR A 8 -12.04 30.36 -14.19
CA TYR A 8 -10.96 29.42 -14.26
C TYR A 8 -10.24 29.59 -12.93
N LYS A 9 -10.21 28.54 -12.10
CA LYS A 9 -8.98 27.83 -11.75
C LYS A 9 -9.20 26.83 -10.60
N THR A 10 -10.07 25.84 -10.77
CA THR A 10 -9.91 24.58 -10.02
C THR A 10 -8.73 23.81 -10.62
N PHE A 11 -7.51 24.27 -10.36
CA PHE A 11 -6.28 23.45 -10.48
C PHE A 11 -6.01 22.77 -9.15
N LEU A 12 -6.94 21.91 -8.78
CA LEU A 12 -6.71 20.93 -7.74
C LEU A 12 -6.83 19.56 -8.41
N ASP A 13 -6.04 19.35 -9.46
CA ASP A 13 -5.46 18.04 -9.77
C ASP A 13 -4.37 17.72 -8.74
N GLU A 14 -4.70 17.83 -7.46
CA GLU A 14 -3.95 17.09 -6.46
C GLU A 14 -4.43 15.65 -6.64
N GLU A 15 -3.73 14.88 -7.49
CA GLU A 15 -3.74 13.44 -7.34
C GLU A 15 -3.41 13.17 -5.89
N VAL A 16 -4.45 12.88 -5.10
CA VAL A 16 -4.30 12.43 -3.72
C VAL A 16 -3.67 11.05 -3.82
N ILE A 17 -2.36 11.02 -3.94
CA ILE A 17 -1.55 9.82 -3.85
C ILE A 17 -1.66 9.37 -2.39
N MET A 18 -2.60 8.48 -2.11
CA MET A 18 -2.73 7.88 -0.78
C MET A 18 -1.57 6.89 -0.60
N VAL A 19 -0.44 7.45 -0.17
CA VAL A 19 0.71 6.70 0.31
C VAL A 19 0.45 6.28 1.75
N GLU A 20 0.46 4.97 1.96
CA GLU A 20 0.29 4.32 3.25
C GLU A 20 1.67 3.94 3.80
N LYS A 21 1.93 4.14 5.10
CA LYS A 21 3.27 3.88 5.66
C LYS A 21 3.32 2.61 6.48
N ILE A 22 4.25 1.72 6.13
CA ILE A 22 4.49 0.50 6.91
C ILE A 22 5.18 0.87 8.22
N THR A 23 4.51 0.59 9.32
CA THR A 23 4.96 0.92 10.67
C THR A 23 5.55 -0.28 11.39
N LYS A 24 5.01 -1.47 11.15
CA LYS A 24 5.46 -2.70 11.81
C LYS A 24 5.35 -3.88 10.86
N ILE A 25 6.30 -4.80 10.99
CA ILE A 25 6.28 -6.08 10.28
C ILE A 25 6.60 -7.14 11.33
N GLU A 26 5.68 -8.08 11.53
CA GLU A 26 5.84 -9.16 12.50
C GLU A 26 5.88 -10.50 11.77
N ALA A 27 6.95 -11.27 11.99
CA ALA A 27 7.03 -12.64 11.47
C ALA A 27 6.04 -13.54 12.24
N GLN A 28 5.27 -14.35 11.52
CA GLN A 28 4.42 -15.36 12.16
C GLN A 28 5.25 -16.53 12.69
N LYS A 29 4.65 -17.30 13.60
CA LYS A 29 5.24 -18.53 14.16
C LYS A 29 5.51 -19.61 13.10
N ARG A 30 4.76 -19.58 11.98
CA ARG A 30 5.01 -20.40 10.80
C ARG A 30 5.96 -19.68 9.86
N LYS A 31 7.01 -20.38 9.42
CA LYS A 31 8.01 -19.85 8.48
C LYS A 31 7.33 -19.44 7.17
N GLY A 32 7.79 -18.35 6.56
CA GLY A 32 7.30 -17.91 5.26
C GLY A 32 6.13 -16.91 5.27
N ARG A 33 5.59 -16.51 6.43
CA ARG A 33 4.51 -15.49 6.51
C ARG A 33 4.82 -14.37 7.49
N PHE A 34 4.50 -13.14 7.08
CA PHE A 34 4.67 -11.92 7.85
C PHE A 34 3.36 -11.14 7.91
N ASN A 35 3.10 -10.48 9.03
CA ASN A 35 2.00 -9.55 9.21
C ASN A 35 2.52 -8.13 9.02
N VAL A 36 1.92 -7.39 8.09
CA VAL A 36 2.27 -6.00 7.82
C VAL A 36 1.27 -5.08 8.53
N TYR A 37 1.79 -4.08 9.20
CA TYR A 37 1.02 -3.03 9.84
C TYR A 37 1.30 -1.70 9.14
N VAL A 38 0.24 -1.02 8.75
CA VAL A 38 0.26 0.30 8.14
C VAL A 38 -0.31 1.29 9.14
N ASP A 39 0.40 2.38 9.43
CA ASP A 39 -0.02 3.42 10.39
C ASP A 39 -0.48 2.86 11.75
N GLY A 40 0.23 1.85 12.25
CA GLY A 40 -0.06 1.16 13.52
C GLY A 40 -1.27 0.21 13.47
N LYS A 41 -1.94 0.09 12.32
CA LYS A 41 -3.07 -0.81 12.11
C LYS A 41 -2.62 -2.03 11.33
N TYR A 42 -3.10 -3.20 11.73
CA TYR A 42 -2.91 -4.42 10.96
C TYR A 42 -3.54 -4.23 9.57
N ALA A 43 -2.74 -4.37 8.52
CA ALA A 43 -3.19 -4.14 7.14
C ALA A 43 -3.45 -5.48 6.43
N PHE A 44 -2.40 -6.28 6.22
CA PHE A 44 -2.50 -7.54 5.49
C PHE A 44 -1.33 -8.49 5.82
N PRO A 45 -1.52 -9.81 5.65
CA PRO A 45 -0.44 -10.78 5.71
C PRO A 45 0.28 -10.89 4.34
N ILE A 46 1.60 -11.02 4.35
CA ILE A 46 2.44 -11.25 3.16
C ILE A 46 3.25 -12.54 3.31
N SER A 47 3.64 -13.13 2.19
CA SER A 47 4.63 -14.22 2.15
C SER A 47 6.06 -13.68 2.12
N GLU A 48 7.02 -14.54 2.47
CA GLU A 48 8.45 -14.23 2.41
C GLU A 48 8.92 -13.89 0.99
N GLU A 49 8.34 -14.54 -0.02
CA GLU A 49 8.62 -14.24 -1.42
C GLU A 49 8.25 -12.80 -1.79
N VAL A 50 7.07 -12.34 -1.37
CA VAL A 50 6.61 -10.96 -1.58
C VAL A 50 7.50 -9.98 -0.80
N PHE A 51 7.83 -10.31 0.46
CA PHE A 51 8.72 -9.49 1.29
C PHE A 51 10.08 -9.27 0.62
N ILE A 52 10.67 -10.34 0.06
CA ILE A 52 11.96 -10.28 -0.66
C ILE A 52 11.81 -9.56 -2.01
N LYS A 53 10.75 -9.86 -2.78
CA LYS A 53 10.52 -9.31 -4.12
C LYS A 53 10.30 -7.80 -4.11
N PHE A 54 9.47 -7.31 -3.19
CA PHE A 54 9.16 -5.89 -3.04
C PHE A 54 10.11 -5.18 -2.05
N ARG A 55 11.04 -5.93 -1.43
CA ARG A 55 11.99 -5.43 -0.42
C ARG A 55 11.30 -4.56 0.62
N ILE A 56 10.22 -5.08 1.20
CA ILE A 56 9.39 -4.31 2.12
C ILE A 56 10.16 -4.04 3.42
N PHE A 57 10.21 -2.80 3.88
CA PHE A 57 10.87 -2.44 5.15
C PHE A 57 10.00 -1.52 6.00
N LYS A 58 10.30 -1.47 7.30
CA LYS A 58 9.66 -0.52 8.23
C LYS A 58 9.96 0.91 7.78
N GLY A 59 8.94 1.73 7.66
CA GLY A 59 9.02 3.10 7.18
C GLY A 59 8.93 3.25 5.67
N MET A 60 8.70 2.17 4.91
CA MET A 60 8.40 2.22 3.48
C MET A 60 7.01 2.83 3.25
N GLU A 61 6.93 3.75 2.30
CA GLU A 61 5.69 4.29 1.76
C GLU A 61 5.21 3.35 0.65
N VAL A 62 3.99 2.86 0.78
CA VAL A 62 3.36 1.94 -0.16
C VAL A 62 2.04 2.54 -0.62
N ASP A 63 1.86 2.63 -1.94
CA ASP A 63 0.59 3.06 -2.52
C ASP A 63 -0.48 1.98 -2.43
N LYS A 64 -1.75 2.39 -2.46
CA LYS A 64 -2.89 1.44 -2.53
C LYS A 64 -2.80 0.47 -3.70
N ASP A 65 -2.31 0.94 -4.85
CA ASP A 65 -2.09 0.08 -6.02
C ASP A 65 -1.02 -0.98 -5.75
N LEU A 66 0.06 -0.58 -5.08
CA LEU A 66 1.14 -1.49 -4.67
C LEU A 66 0.65 -2.48 -3.61
N ILE A 67 -0.13 -2.03 -2.62
CA ILE A 67 -0.77 -2.89 -1.62
C ILE A 67 -1.65 -3.93 -2.32
N LYS A 68 -2.45 -3.53 -3.30
CA LYS A 68 -3.32 -4.42 -4.06
C LYS A 68 -2.52 -5.42 -4.90
N GLN A 69 -1.40 -5.01 -5.50
CA GLN A 69 -0.49 -5.91 -6.21
C GLN A 69 0.18 -6.91 -5.25
N ILE A 70 0.57 -6.46 -4.07
CA ILE A 70 1.15 -7.28 -3.00
C ILE A 70 0.12 -8.30 -2.49
N GLU A 71 -1.11 -7.87 -2.21
CA GLU A 71 -2.22 -8.73 -1.77
C GLU A 71 -2.57 -9.76 -2.84
N THR A 72 -2.63 -9.34 -4.11
CA THR A 72 -2.91 -10.22 -5.24
C THR A 72 -1.78 -11.22 -5.45
N GLY A 73 -0.53 -10.78 -5.37
CA GLY A 73 0.66 -11.63 -5.46
C GLY A 73 0.83 -12.60 -4.28
N GLY A 74 0.27 -12.28 -3.12
CA GLY A 74 0.22 -13.17 -1.95
C GLY A 74 -0.84 -14.26 -2.00
N ARG A 75 -1.70 -14.26 -3.03
CA ARG A 75 -2.80 -15.22 -3.21
C ARG A 75 -2.40 -16.44 -4.04
N PHE A 76 -1.19 -16.96 -3.87
CA PHE A 76 -0.89 -18.34 -4.26
C PHE A 76 -1.39 -19.27 -3.15
N ILE A 77 -2.68 -19.58 -3.20
CA ILE A 77 -3.24 -20.73 -2.49
C ILE A 77 -2.79 -21.98 -3.24
N GLU A 78 -1.63 -22.54 -2.87
CA GLU A 78 -1.34 -23.95 -3.12
C GLU A 78 -2.28 -24.77 -2.25
N ILE A 79 -3.42 -25.16 -2.84
CA ILE A 79 -4.26 -26.24 -2.33
C ILE A 79 -3.47 -27.55 -2.55
N THR A 80 -3.06 -28.17 -1.46
CA THR A 80 -2.57 -29.56 -1.40
C THR A 80 -3.73 -30.54 -1.43
#